data_AF-A0A956T9G8-F1
#
_entry.id   AF-A0A956T9G8-F1
#
_cell.length_a   1.000
_cell.length_b   1.000
_cell.length_c   1.000
_cell.angle_alpha   90.00
_cell.angle_beta   90.00
_cell.angle_gamma   90.00
#
_symmetry.space_group_name_H-M   'P 1'
#
loop_
_entity.id
_entity.type
_entity.pdbx_description
1 polymer ?
#
loop_
_entity_poly.entity_id
_entity_poly.type
_entity_poly.pdbx_seq_one_letter_code
_entity_poly.pdbx_strand_id
1 'polypeptide(L)'
;MKPCPRWSDNLPAVLVFGLVWIGSSIPADSMPDTQLFDYDKLLHFGEYTVVGLSLWWLVRRSTRIPDGLNRFFFVLALGMLWGMVDELHQGFSGRDSSLWDLLADSIGLITISTIAARGWLDWLLAFGVGPDGESVRNP
;
A
#
# COMPACT_ATOMS: atom_id res chain seq x y z
N MET A 1 -10.82 -24.85 8.20
CA MET A 1 -10.12 -23.84 9.04
C MET A 1 -9.23 -23.01 8.13
N LYS A 2 -9.29 -21.67 8.16
CA LYS A 2 -8.34 -20.84 7.41
C LYS A 2 -6.93 -21.06 8.04
N PRO A 3 -5.88 -21.31 7.26
CA PRO A 3 -4.53 -21.51 7.80
C PRO A 3 -4.10 -20.28 8.61
N CYS A 4 -3.41 -20.50 9.73
CA CYS A 4 -2.88 -19.41 10.54
C CYS A 4 -1.82 -18.66 9.71
N PRO A 5 -1.87 -17.32 9.60
CA PRO A 5 -0.90 -16.55 8.84
C PRO A 5 0.52 -16.85 9.33
N ARG A 6 1.41 -17.22 8.40
CA ARG A 6 2.84 -17.36 8.71
C ARG A 6 3.48 -15.98 8.64
N TRP A 7 4.55 -15.75 9.40
CA TRP A 7 5.27 -14.48 9.36
C TRP A 7 5.76 -14.11 7.95
N SER A 8 6.10 -15.12 7.14
CA SER A 8 6.52 -14.97 5.74
C SER A 8 5.43 -14.42 4.83
N ASP A 9 4.15 -14.56 5.21
CA ASP A 9 3.02 -14.06 4.41
C ASP A 9 2.94 -12.53 4.41
N ASN A 10 3.63 -11.88 5.34
CA ASN A 10 3.67 -10.44 5.52
C ASN A 10 4.94 -9.80 4.93
N LEU A 11 5.87 -10.60 4.40
CA LEU A 11 7.11 -10.13 3.77
C LEU A 11 6.88 -9.02 2.74
N PRO A 12 5.88 -9.10 1.84
CA PRO A 12 5.65 -8.03 0.86
C PRO A 12 5.34 -6.69 1.51
N ALA A 13 4.52 -6.67 2.57
CA ALA A 13 4.22 -5.43 3.29
C ALA A 13 5.46 -4.88 3.99
N VAL A 14 6.22 -5.73 4.69
CA VAL A 14 7.48 -5.29 5.34
C VAL A 14 8.46 -4.71 4.33
N LEU A 15 8.59 -5.34 3.15
CA LEU A 15 9.46 -4.87 2.08
C LEU A 15 8.99 -3.52 1.51
N VAL A 16 7.69 -3.35 1.25
CA VAL A 16 7.14 -2.09 0.75
C VAL A 16 7.37 -0.95 1.74
N PHE A 17 7.05 -1.15 3.01
CA PHE A 17 7.27 -0.13 4.05
C PHE A 17 8.76 0.21 4.21
N GLY A 18 9.64 -0.80 4.15
CA GLY A 18 11.08 -0.59 4.20
C GLY A 18 11.62 0.17 2.99
N LEU A 19 11.12 -0.10 1.78
CA LEU A 19 11.52 0.61 0.56
C LEU A 19 11.10 2.08 0.59
N VAL A 20 9.86 2.36 1.01
CA VAL A 20 9.38 3.74 1.19
C VAL A 20 10.26 4.48 2.20
N TRP A 21 10.48 3.88 3.38
CA TRP A 21 11.33 4.49 4.42
C TRP A 21 12.75 4.80 3.93
N ILE A 22 13.38 3.86 3.21
CA ILE A 22 14.72 4.06 2.64
C ILE A 22 14.69 5.18 1.60
N GLY A 23 13.68 5.22 0.73
CA GLY A 23 13.50 6.29 -0.26
C GLY A 23 13.36 7.66 0.39
N SER A 24 12.53 7.76 1.43
CA SER A 24 12.30 8.97 2.22
C SER A 24 13.52 9.38 3.06
N SER A 25 14.47 8.47 3.29
CA SER A 25 15.76 8.76 3.96
C SER A 25 16.79 9.43 3.03
N ILE A 26 16.58 9.43 1.71
CA ILE A 26 17.52 10.00 0.75
C ILE A 26 17.36 11.52 0.75
N PRO A 27 18.38 12.30 1.12
CA PRO A 27 18.29 13.76 1.11
C PRO A 27 18.04 14.33 -0.29
N ALA A 28 17.34 15.47 -0.36
CA ALA A 28 16.97 16.09 -1.64
C ALA A 28 18.19 16.48 -2.51
N ASP A 29 19.29 16.90 -1.87
CA ASP A 29 20.55 17.29 -2.54
C ASP A 29 21.31 16.10 -3.15
N SER A 30 20.94 14.88 -2.75
CA SER A 30 21.57 13.62 -3.15
C SER A 30 20.75 12.90 -4.22
N MET A 31 19.60 13.44 -4.62
CA MET A 31 18.77 12.85 -5.66
C MET A 31 19.35 13.05 -7.06
N PRO A 32 19.30 12.04 -7.95
CA PRO A 32 19.69 12.20 -9.33
C PRO A 32 18.85 13.26 -10.04
N ASP A 33 19.48 14.13 -10.81
CA ASP A 33 18.81 15.11 -11.67
C ASP A 33 18.12 14.39 -12.85
N THR A 34 16.94 13.85 -12.58
CA THR A 34 16.09 13.15 -13.54
C THR A 34 14.66 13.63 -13.42
N GLN A 35 13.99 13.77 -14.56
CA GLN A 35 12.61 14.27 -14.63
C GLN A 35 11.59 13.45 -13.82
N LEU A 36 11.95 12.24 -13.39
CA LEU A 36 11.08 11.41 -12.57
C LEU A 36 10.85 12.03 -11.18
N PHE A 37 11.89 12.59 -10.57
CA PHE A 37 11.81 13.18 -9.22
C PHE A 37 11.14 14.57 -9.22
N ASP A 38 10.99 15.19 -10.39
CA ASP A 38 10.21 16.43 -10.56
C ASP A 38 8.70 16.20 -10.32
N TYR A 39 8.22 14.96 -10.46
CA TYR A 39 6.83 14.57 -10.20
C TYR A 39 6.63 14.02 -8.79
N ASP A 40 7.22 14.68 -7.81
CA ASP A 40 7.20 14.31 -6.39
C ASP A 40 5.80 13.88 -5.87
N LYS A 41 4.74 14.67 -6.11
CA LYS A 41 3.36 14.28 -5.73
C LYS A 41 2.84 13.02 -6.45
N LEU A 42 3.28 12.77 -7.68
CA LEU A 42 2.90 11.55 -8.40
C LEU A 42 3.65 10.33 -7.84
N LEU A 43 4.90 10.51 -7.40
CA LEU A 43 5.66 9.48 -6.71
C LEU A 43 4.99 9.13 -5.39
N HIS A 44 4.66 10.12 -4.57
CA HIS A 44 3.89 9.94 -3.33
C HIS A 44 2.58 9.18 -3.55
N PHE A 45 1.77 9.61 -4.53
CA PHE A 45 0.57 8.88 -4.93
C PHE A 45 0.86 7.41 -5.30
N GLY A 46 1.91 7.16 -6.08
CA GLY A 46 2.31 5.82 -6.52
C GLY A 46 2.78 4.93 -5.37
N GLU A 47 3.65 5.44 -4.51
CA GLU A 47 4.17 4.76 -3.33
C GLU A 47 3.04 4.36 -2.39
N TYR A 48 2.14 5.29 -2.08
CA TYR A 48 1.02 5.01 -1.17
C TYR A 48 -0.09 4.17 -1.79
N THR A 49 -0.18 4.13 -3.13
CA THR A 49 -0.97 3.10 -3.84
C THR A 49 -0.41 1.70 -3.56
N VAL A 50 0.91 1.53 -3.60
CA VAL A 50 1.57 0.24 -3.30
C VAL A 50 1.49 -0.10 -1.81
N VAL A 51 1.68 0.88 -0.91
CA VAL A 51 1.46 0.71 0.53
C VAL A 51 0.04 0.23 0.81
N GLY A 52 -0.97 0.90 0.26
CA GLY A 52 -2.37 0.52 0.43
C GLY A 52 -2.68 -0.88 -0.11
N LEU A 53 -2.11 -1.27 -1.25
CA LEU A 53 -2.25 -2.64 -1.78
C LEU A 53 -1.67 -3.68 -0.81
N SER A 54 -0.48 -3.41 -0.28
CA SER A 54 0.21 -4.31 0.66
C SER A 54 -0.56 -4.47 1.97
N LEU A 55 -1.12 -3.37 2.49
CA LEU A 55 -1.98 -3.35 3.67
C LEU A 55 -3.30 -4.10 3.41
N TRP A 56 -3.92 -3.90 2.25
CA TRP A 56 -5.12 -4.65 1.89
C TRP A 56 -4.87 -6.16 1.87
N TRP A 57 -3.73 -6.58 1.29
CA TRP A 57 -3.32 -7.97 1.25
C TRP A 57 -3.10 -8.57 2.65
N LEU A 58 -2.55 -7.79 3.58
CA LEU A 58 -2.40 -8.17 4.98
C LEU A 58 -3.77 -8.33 5.67
N VAL A 59 -4.63 -7.31 5.51
CA VAL A 59 -5.92 -7.22 6.21
C VAL A 59 -6.93 -8.26 5.71
N ARG A 60 -6.96 -8.55 4.39
CA ARG A 60 -7.88 -9.55 3.83
C ARG A 60 -7.65 -10.98 4.34
N ARG A 61 -6.43 -11.27 4.80
CA ARG A 61 -6.05 -12.58 5.38
C ARG A 61 -6.30 -12.65 6.88
N SER A 62 -6.52 -11.51 7.54
CA SER A 62 -6.79 -11.45 8.98
C SER A 62 -8.23 -11.88 9.28
N THR A 63 -8.37 -12.83 10.20
CA THR A 63 -9.69 -13.24 10.74
C THR A 63 -10.21 -12.29 11.82
N ARG A 64 -9.38 -11.35 12.30
CA ARG A 64 -9.72 -10.41 13.37
C ARG A 64 -10.40 -9.13 12.88
N ILE A 65 -10.34 -8.86 11.58
CA ILE A 65 -10.89 -7.65 10.97
C ILE A 65 -12.13 -8.04 10.16
N PRO A 66 -13.32 -7.51 10.50
CA PRO A 66 -14.56 -7.81 9.77
C PRO A 66 -14.45 -7.41 8.29
N ASP A 67 -15.22 -8.09 7.42
CA ASP A 67 -15.11 -7.94 5.96
C ASP A 67 -15.54 -6.56 5.42
N GLY A 68 -15.14 -6.26 4.18
CA GLY A 68 -15.63 -5.13 3.40
C GLY A 68 -15.21 -3.75 3.95
N LEU A 69 -16.22 -2.94 4.32
CA LEU A 69 -16.06 -1.53 4.70
C LEU A 69 -15.15 -1.35 5.95
N ASN A 70 -15.15 -2.31 6.86
CA ASN A 70 -14.29 -2.26 8.04
C ASN A 70 -12.80 -2.42 7.67
N ARG A 71 -12.48 -3.24 6.66
CA ARG A 71 -11.11 -3.36 6.12
C ARG A 71 -10.67 -2.09 5.42
N PHE A 72 -11.58 -1.47 4.66
CA PHE A 72 -11.32 -0.21 3.97
C PHE A 72 -10.85 0.87 4.95
N PHE A 73 -11.65 1.16 5.99
CA PHE A 73 -11.28 2.19 6.97
C PHE A 73 -10.02 1.82 7.77
N PHE A 74 -9.81 0.54 8.06
CA PHE A 74 -8.61 0.09 8.75
C PHE A 74 -7.34 0.30 7.92
N VAL A 75 -7.37 -0.03 6.61
CA VAL A 75 -6.25 0.22 5.69
C VAL A 75 -5.99 1.72 5.56
N LEU A 76 -7.04 2.54 5.42
CA LEU A 76 -6.87 4.00 5.38
C LEU A 76 -6.24 4.54 6.66
N ALA A 77 -6.74 4.13 7.83
CA ALA A 77 -6.20 4.61 9.10
C ALA A 77 -4.72 4.26 9.28
N LEU A 78 -4.33 3.00 9.00
CA LEU A 78 -2.93 2.58 9.11
C LEU A 78 -2.05 3.24 8.06
N GLY A 79 -2.51 3.32 6.81
CA GLY A 79 -1.77 3.95 5.72
C GLY A 79 -1.54 5.43 5.95
N MET A 80 -2.57 6.17 6.38
CA MET A 80 -2.44 7.60 6.70
C MET A 80 -1.54 7.83 7.91
N LEU A 81 -1.60 6.98 8.93
CA LEU A 81 -0.68 7.07 10.07
C LEU A 81 0.77 6.86 9.63
N TRP A 82 1.01 5.90 8.73
CA TRP A 82 2.32 5.71 8.12
C TRP A 82 2.75 6.92 7.28
N GLY A 83 1.85 7.48 6.46
CA GLY A 83 1.99 8.75 5.74
C GLY A 83 2.52 9.88 6.60
N MET A 84 1.84 10.13 7.71
CA MET A 84 2.24 11.16 8.66
C MET A 84 3.62 10.89 9.26
N VAL A 85 3.93 9.63 9.59
CA VAL A 85 5.25 9.27 10.14
C VAL A 85 6.35 9.43 9.10
N ASP A 86 6.09 9.07 7.85
CA ASP A 86 7.05 9.19 6.75
C ASP A 86 7.32 10.65 6.42
N GLU A 87 6.30 11.50 6.31
CA GLU A 87 6.44 12.95 6.13
C GLU A 87 7.27 13.60 7.25
N LEU A 88 6.99 13.26 8.51
CA LEU A 88 7.79 13.72 9.65
C LEU A 88 9.24 13.25 9.56
N HIS A 89 9.46 12.01 9.13
CA HIS A 89 10.79 11.44 8.93
C HIS A 89 11.56 12.11 7.78
N GLN A 90 10.87 12.40 6.68
CA GLN A 90 11.40 13.09 5.50
C GLN A 90 11.91 14.49 5.87
N GLY A 91 11.17 15.19 6.73
CA GLY A 91 11.59 16.47 7.30
C GLY A 91 12.89 16.41 8.10
N PHE A 92 13.18 15.29 8.80
CA PHE A 92 14.48 15.08 9.46
C PHE A 92 15.62 14.76 8.48
N SER A 93 15.28 14.26 7.28
CA SER A 93 16.24 13.95 6.21
C SER A 93 16.57 15.17 5.33
N GLY A 94 16.05 16.36 5.67
CA GLY A 94 16.32 17.61 4.94
C GLY A 94 15.50 17.76 3.65
N ARG A 95 14.41 17.00 3.49
CA ARG A 95 13.45 17.16 2.40
C ARG A 95 12.31 18.09 2.77
N ASP A 96 11.60 18.59 1.75
CA ASP A 96 10.39 19.39 1.93
C ASP A 96 9.25 18.47 2.37
N SER A 97 8.92 18.48 3.66
CA SER A 97 7.69 17.83 4.12
C SER A 97 6.50 18.75 3.85
N SER A 98 5.52 18.22 3.14
CA SER A 98 4.39 19.01 2.65
C SER A 98 3.05 18.35 2.96
N LEU A 99 2.07 19.16 3.35
CA LEU A 99 0.68 18.71 3.43
C LEU A 99 0.15 18.24 2.05
N TRP A 100 0.78 18.68 0.97
CA TRP A 100 0.44 18.24 -0.39
C TRP A 100 0.87 16.81 -0.66
N ASP A 101 1.93 16.35 -0.01
CA ASP A 101 2.46 14.99 -0.18
C ASP A 101 1.60 14.03 0.64
N LEU A 102 1.24 14.41 1.88
CA LEU A 102 0.22 13.69 2.65
C LEU A 102 -1.16 13.62 1.93
N LEU A 103 -1.53 14.64 1.16
CA LEU A 103 -2.74 14.61 0.33
C LEU A 103 -2.59 13.61 -0.82
N ALA A 104 -1.46 13.62 -1.53
CA ALA A 104 -1.16 12.66 -2.59
C ALA A 104 -1.16 11.21 -2.07
N ASP A 105 -0.55 10.98 -0.91
CA ASP A 105 -0.54 9.72 -0.19
C ASP A 105 -1.97 9.24 0.10
N SER A 106 -2.79 10.14 0.65
CA SER A 106 -4.19 9.87 0.98
C SER A 106 -5.00 9.49 -0.26
N ILE A 107 -4.79 10.17 -1.39
CA ILE A 107 -5.46 9.87 -2.66
C ILE A 107 -5.05 8.49 -3.18
N GLY A 108 -3.75 8.14 -3.10
CA GLY A 108 -3.26 6.81 -3.46
C GLY A 108 -3.91 5.71 -2.63
N LEU A 109 -3.91 5.87 -1.30
CA LEU A 109 -4.54 4.95 -0.35
C LEU A 109 -6.04 4.77 -0.61
N ILE A 110 -6.78 5.85 -0.81
CA ILE A 110 -8.21 5.82 -1.11
C ILE A 110 -8.47 5.10 -2.42
N THR A 111 -7.69 5.41 -3.46
CA THR A 111 -7.85 4.85 -4.80
C THR A 111 -7.72 3.32 -4.76
N ILE A 112 -6.61 2.82 -4.22
CA ILE A 112 -6.37 1.37 -4.18
C ILE A 112 -7.33 0.65 -3.23
N SER A 113 -7.62 1.22 -2.06
CA SER A 113 -8.52 0.61 -1.09
C SER A 113 -9.95 0.53 -1.64
N THR A 114 -10.36 1.51 -2.45
CA THR A 114 -11.68 1.51 -3.10
C THR A 114 -11.77 0.42 -4.17
N ILE A 115 -10.74 0.25 -5.00
CA ILE A 115 -10.67 -0.84 -5.99
C ILE A 115 -10.69 -2.20 -5.27
N ALA A 116 -9.95 -2.29 -4.16
CA ALA A 116 -9.83 -3.51 -3.38
C ALA A 116 -11.14 -3.92 -2.69
N ALA A 117 -11.81 -2.95 -2.06
CA ALA A 117 -13.08 -3.17 -1.36
C ALA A 117 -14.23 -3.58 -2.28
N ARG A 118 -14.14 -3.27 -3.58
CA ARG A 118 -15.11 -3.73 -4.59
C ARG A 118 -14.89 -5.17 -5.05
N GLY A 119 -13.90 -5.88 -4.49
CA GLY A 119 -13.60 -7.27 -4.82
C GLY A 119 -12.87 -7.44 -6.16
N TRP A 120 -12.55 -6.36 -6.87
CA TRP A 120 -11.82 -6.43 -8.15
C TRP A 120 -10.41 -6.98 -7.96
N LEU A 121 -9.72 -6.53 -6.91
CA LEU A 121 -8.41 -7.09 -6.56
C LEU A 121 -8.53 -8.52 -6.06
N ASP A 122 -9.55 -8.85 -5.25
CA ASP A 122 -9.73 -10.24 -4.81
C ASP A 122 -10.02 -11.18 -5.99
N TRP A 123 -10.77 -10.71 -7.00
CA TRP A 123 -10.97 -11.40 -8.27
C TRP A 123 -9.64 -11.56 -9.01
N LEU A 124 -8.90 -10.48 -9.29
CA LEU A 124 -7.60 -10.52 -10.00
C LEU A 124 -6.56 -11.41 -9.30
N LEU A 125 -6.47 -11.34 -7.98
CA LEU A 125 -5.56 -12.15 -7.18
C LEU A 125 -6.03 -13.62 -7.10
N ALA A 126 -7.32 -13.86 -7.33
CA ALA A 126 -7.91 -15.18 -7.53
C ALA A 126 -7.84 -15.66 -9.00
N PHE A 127 -7.26 -14.93 -9.96
CA PHE A 127 -6.99 -15.49 -11.31
C PHE A 127 -5.91 -16.59 -11.34
N GLY A 128 -5.55 -17.13 -10.18
CA GLY A 128 -4.90 -18.43 -10.02
C GLY A 128 -5.78 -19.54 -9.43
N VAL A 129 -6.98 -19.23 -8.91
CA VAL A 129 -7.97 -20.18 -8.35
C VAL A 129 -9.37 -19.55 -8.48
N GLY A 130 -10.21 -20.10 -9.37
CA GLY A 130 -11.57 -19.59 -9.62
C GLY A 130 -12.44 -19.47 -8.36
N PRO A 131 -13.50 -18.63 -8.40
CA PRO A 131 -14.39 -18.36 -7.25
C PRO A 131 -15.15 -19.59 -6.73
N ASP A 132 -15.12 -20.68 -7.49
CA ASP A 132 -15.71 -21.99 -7.24
C ASP A 132 -14.67 -23.09 -6.94
N GLY A 133 -13.37 -22.80 -7.01
CA GLY A 133 -12.31 -23.79 -6.78
C GLY A 133 -12.24 -24.89 -7.83
N GLU A 134 -13.02 -24.80 -8.91
CA GLU A 134 -12.89 -25.70 -10.05
C GLU A 134 -11.88 -25.12 -11.02
N SER A 135 -10.76 -25.84 -11.20
CA SER A 135 -9.88 -25.60 -12.33
C SER A 135 -10.72 -25.68 -13.60
N VAL A 136 -10.72 -24.63 -14.43
CA VAL A 136 -11.17 -24.70 -15.81
C VAL A 136 -10.27 -25.72 -16.52
N ARG A 137 -10.59 -27.01 -16.41
CA ARG A 137 -10.14 -27.99 -17.39
C ARG A 137 -11.02 -27.75 -18.60
N ASN A 138 -10.44 -27.12 -19.61
CA ASN A 138 -11.03 -27.05 -20.94
C ASN A 138 -11.39 -28.48 -21.41
N PRO A 139 -12.50 -28.63 -22.16
CA PRO A 139 -12.97 -29.91 -22.68
C PRO A 139 -11.99 -30.56 -23.65
#